data_AF-A0A350IFL4-F1
#
_entry.id   AF-A0A350IFL4-F1
#
_cell.length_a   1.000
_cell.length_b   1.000
_cell.length_c   1.000
_cell.angle_alpha   90.00
_cell.angle_beta   90.00
_cell.angle_gamma   90.00
#
_symmetry.space_group_name_H-M   'P 1'
#
loop_
_entity.id
_entity.type
_entity.pdbx_description
1 polymer ?
#
loop_
_entity_poly.entity_id
_entity_poly.type
_entity_poly.pdbx_seq_one_letter_code
_entity_poly.pdbx_strand_id
1 'polypeptide(L)'
;MTLNGVWKFNLCDSPSVAEDAFTAESFDDSAWGTMPVPGMWELNGYVDPVYLDVGYAWRGHFENNPPFVSEKDNYVGQYRRTFDLPEDW
;
A
#
# COMPACT_ATOMS: atom_id res chain seq x y z
N MET A 1 -10.36 11.32 -18.38
CA MET A 1 -9.86 11.86 -17.11
C MET A 1 -8.80 10.93 -16.55
N THR A 2 -7.70 11.46 -16.01
CA THR A 2 -6.66 10.63 -15.35
C THR A 2 -6.93 10.51 -13.85
N LEU A 3 -6.60 9.35 -13.27
CA LEU A 3 -6.59 9.11 -11.82
C LEU A 3 -5.19 9.25 -11.21
N ASN A 4 -4.23 9.81 -11.94
CA ASN A 4 -2.94 10.22 -11.38
C ASN A 4 -3.12 11.45 -10.47
N GLY A 5 -2.26 11.58 -9.47
CA GLY A 5 -2.30 12.67 -8.50
C GLY A 5 -2.04 12.19 -7.08
N VAL A 6 -2.43 12.99 -6.09
CA VAL A 6 -2.26 12.66 -4.67
C VAL A 6 -3.47 11.86 -4.19
N TRP A 7 -3.22 10.70 -3.59
CA TRP A 7 -4.22 9.82 -2.98
C TRP A 7 -4.07 9.80 -1.47
N LYS A 8 -5.15 9.53 -0.75
CA LYS A 8 -5.10 9.15 0.67
C LYS A 8 -4.43 7.79 0.80
N PHE A 9 -3.52 7.67 1.77
CA PHE A 9 -2.68 6.49 1.91
C PHE A 9 -2.47 6.10 3.37
N ASN A 10 -2.66 4.81 3.64
CA ASN A 10 -2.38 4.18 4.93
C ASN A 10 -1.43 3.00 4.72
N LEU A 11 -0.35 2.96 5.49
CA LEU A 11 0.61 1.86 5.49
C LEU A 11 0.35 1.00 6.72
N CYS A 12 0.09 -0.27 6.49
CA CYS A 12 -0.13 -1.29 7.51
C CYS A 12 1.07 -2.23 7.57
N ASP A 13 1.56 -2.56 8.77
CA ASP A 13 2.76 -3.40 8.94
C ASP A 13 2.54 -4.89 8.59
N SER A 14 1.28 -5.31 8.54
CA SER A 14 0.89 -6.67 8.16
C SER A 14 -0.52 -6.70 7.57
N PRO A 15 -0.92 -7.77 6.85
CA PRO A 15 -2.27 -7.90 6.33
C PRO A 15 -3.34 -7.96 7.43
N SER A 16 -3.00 -8.48 8.62
CA SER A 16 -3.94 -8.63 9.72
C SER A 16 -4.37 -7.32 10.37
N VAL A 17 -3.62 -6.23 10.17
CA VAL A 17 -3.95 -4.90 10.70
C VAL A 17 -4.49 -3.95 9.62
N ALA A 18 -4.61 -4.43 8.37
CA ALA A 18 -5.26 -3.69 7.31
C ALA A 18 -6.76 -3.55 7.62
N GLU A 19 -7.29 -2.34 7.43
CA GLU A 19 -8.69 -2.07 7.73
C GLU A 19 -9.58 -2.54 6.59
N ASP A 20 -10.27 -3.67 6.71
CA ASP A 20 -11.18 -4.17 5.65
C ASP A 20 -12.28 -3.17 5.29
N ALA A 21 -12.75 -2.40 6.27
CA ALA A 21 -13.81 -1.41 6.10
C ALA A 21 -13.40 -0.21 5.22
N PHE A 22 -12.11 -0.06 4.88
CA PHE A 22 -11.62 1.07 4.08
C PHE A 22 -12.22 1.17 2.68
N THR A 23 -12.89 0.12 2.18
CA THR A 23 -13.58 0.19 0.88
C THR A 23 -14.96 0.81 0.96
N ALA A 24 -15.53 0.98 2.16
CA ALA A 24 -16.84 1.59 2.34
C ALA A 24 -16.81 3.08 1.99
N GLU A 25 -17.86 3.58 1.34
CA GLU A 25 -18.00 5.00 1.01
C GLU A 25 -18.01 5.88 2.27
N SER A 26 -18.62 5.39 3.34
CA SER A 26 -18.74 6.08 4.63
C SER A 26 -17.51 5.97 5.52
N PHE A 27 -16.43 5.33 5.06
CA PHE A 27 -15.20 5.19 5.84
C PHE A 27 -14.50 6.55 6.02
N ASP A 28 -14.08 6.86 7.24
CA ASP A 28 -13.37 8.09 7.57
C ASP A 28 -11.85 7.90 7.40
N ASP A 29 -11.31 8.42 6.30
CA ASP A 29 -9.88 8.42 5.99
C ASP A 29 -9.18 9.75 6.35
N SER A 30 -9.80 10.57 7.21
CA SER A 30 -9.28 11.90 7.56
C SER A 30 -7.89 11.83 8.22
N ALA A 31 -7.63 10.77 9.01
CA ALA A 31 -6.36 10.54 9.67
C ALA A 31 -5.25 9.98 8.75
N TRP A 32 -5.59 9.55 7.53
CA TRP A 32 -4.62 8.96 6.61
C TRP A 32 -3.66 10.00 6.03
N GLY A 33 -2.44 9.53 5.73
CA GLY A 33 -1.42 10.28 5.01
C GLY A 33 -1.75 10.43 3.53
N THR A 34 -0.74 10.80 2.73
CA THR A 34 -0.90 11.03 1.30
C THR A 34 0.23 10.43 0.48
N MET A 35 -0.09 9.91 -0.70
CA MET A 35 0.87 9.29 -1.61
C MET A 35 0.67 9.79 -3.04
N PRO A 36 1.73 10.22 -3.76
CA PRO A 36 1.63 10.47 -5.19
C PRO A 36 1.44 9.16 -5.95
N VAL A 37 0.49 9.14 -6.89
CA VAL A 37 0.20 8.02 -7.78
C VAL A 37 0.40 8.48 -9.23
N PRO A 38 1.28 7.81 -10.00
CA PRO A 38 2.14 6.69 -9.59
C PRO A 38 3.32 7.12 -8.70
N GLY A 39 3.80 6.21 -7.85
CA GLY A 39 4.96 6.42 -6.99
C GLY A 39 5.29 5.15 -6.17
N MET A 40 6.57 4.92 -5.89
CA MET A 40 7.02 3.84 -4.99
C MET A 40 7.00 4.33 -3.55
N TRP A 41 6.49 3.52 -2.62
CA TRP A 41 6.23 3.96 -1.24
C TRP A 41 7.56 4.25 -0.51
N GLU A 42 8.56 3.42 -0.76
CA GLU A 42 9.94 3.51 -0.27
C GLU A 42 10.59 4.85 -0.58
N LEU A 43 10.28 5.42 -1.75
CA LEU A 43 10.84 6.71 -2.20
C LEU A 43 10.03 7.91 -1.69
N ASN A 44 8.92 7.66 -1.00
CA ASN A 44 8.00 8.67 -0.48
C ASN A 44 7.87 8.61 1.05
N GLY A 45 8.85 8.01 1.73
CA GLY A 45 8.96 8.03 3.19
C GLY A 45 8.28 6.87 3.91
N TYR A 46 7.87 5.83 3.18
CA TYR A 46 7.23 4.64 3.72
C TYR A 46 8.13 3.42 3.52
N VAL A 47 8.46 2.71 4.59
CA VAL A 47 9.35 1.52 4.61
C VAL A 47 10.72 1.74 3.95
N ASP A 48 11.60 0.76 4.07
CA ASP A 48 12.97 0.84 3.56
C ASP A 48 13.08 0.16 2.19
N PRO A 49 13.75 0.78 1.19
CA PRO A 49 14.03 0.12 -0.08
C PRO A 49 15.05 -1.00 0.10
N VAL A 50 14.79 -2.15 -0.55
CA VAL A 50 15.66 -3.32 -0.50
C VAL A 50 16.23 -3.63 -1.88
N TYR A 51 17.55 -3.78 -1.95
CA TYR A 51 18.26 -4.32 -3.10
C TYR A 51 18.91 -5.66 -2.74
N LEU A 52 18.82 -6.61 -3.66
CA LEU A 52 19.33 -7.96 -3.50
C LEU A 52 19.69 -8.55 -4.85
N ASP A 53 20.84 -9.21 -4.94
CA ASP A 53 21.25 -9.94 -6.14
C ASP A 53 20.56 -11.30 -6.25
N VAL A 54 20.81 -12.23 -5.31
CA VAL A 54 20.24 -13.59 -5.32
C VAL A 54 19.47 -13.90 -4.03
N GLY A 55 18.28 -14.51 -4.20
CA GLY A 55 17.40 -14.98 -3.13
C GLY A 55 16.12 -14.15 -3.02
N TYR A 56 15.35 -14.38 -1.95
CA TYR A 56 14.18 -13.57 -1.64
C TYR A 56 14.51 -12.41 -0.70
N ALA A 57 13.78 -11.30 -0.84
CA ALA A 57 13.98 -10.10 -0.02
C ALA A 57 13.76 -10.35 1.48
N TRP A 58 12.92 -11.34 1.84
CA TRP A 58 12.66 -11.74 3.22
C TRP A 58 13.67 -12.74 3.81
N ARG A 59 14.77 -13.03 3.11
CA ARG A 59 15.81 -13.96 3.61
C ARG A 59 16.29 -13.51 5.00
N GLY A 60 16.31 -14.42 5.96
CA GLY A 60 16.71 -14.12 7.35
C GLY A 60 15.56 -13.65 8.25
N HIS A 61 14.38 -13.36 7.70
CA HIS A 61 13.17 -13.01 8.45
C HIS A 61 12.05 -14.04 8.27
N PHE A 62 12.09 -14.81 7.17
CA PHE A 62 11.17 -15.91 6.89
C PHE A 62 11.90 -17.04 6.14
N GLU A 63 11.51 -18.29 6.40
CA GLU A 63 12.06 -19.45 5.70
C GLU A 63 11.53 -19.51 4.26
N ASN A 64 12.41 -19.76 3.29
CA ASN A 64 12.01 -19.85 1.90
C ASN A 64 11.20 -21.13 1.65
N ASN A 65 9.87 -21.02 1.71
CA ASN A 65 8.94 -22.13 1.56
C ASN A 65 7.79 -21.79 0.58
N PRO A 66 8.03 -21.84 -0.74
CA PRO A 66 6.99 -21.56 -1.73
C PRO A 66 5.77 -22.51 -1.58
N PRO A 67 4.53 -22.02 -1.75
CA PRO A 67 4.12 -20.69 -2.22
C PRO A 67 3.93 -19.65 -1.09
N PHE A 68 4.36 -19.97 0.14
CA PHE A 68 4.07 -19.15 1.32
C PHE A 68 4.99 -17.93 1.41
N VAL A 69 4.45 -16.84 1.96
CA VAL A 69 5.17 -15.60 2.28
C VAL A 69 5.02 -15.32 3.78
N SER A 70 5.86 -14.43 4.32
CA SER A 70 5.71 -13.98 5.71
C SER A 70 4.38 -13.26 5.90
N GLU A 71 3.69 -13.52 7.01
CA GLU A 71 2.58 -12.66 7.47
C GLU A 71 3.11 -11.46 8.28
N LYS A 72 4.28 -11.61 8.89
CA LYS A 72 4.97 -10.57 9.64
C LYS A 72 5.78 -9.69 8.69
N ASP A 73 5.78 -8.38 8.93
CA ASP A 73 6.52 -7.39 8.13
C ASP A 73 6.16 -7.45 6.63
N ASN A 74 4.91 -7.86 6.34
CA ASN A 74 4.34 -7.93 5.00
C ASN A 74 3.42 -6.74 4.80
N TYR A 75 4.06 -5.60 4.54
CA TYR A 75 3.41 -4.31 4.52
C TYR A 75 2.29 -4.23 3.48
N VAL A 76 1.18 -3.61 3.86
CA VAL A 76 0.02 -3.38 2.99
C VAL A 76 -0.22 -1.88 2.87
N GLY A 77 -0.33 -1.40 1.63
CA GLY A 77 -0.65 -0.01 1.34
C GLY A 77 -2.10 0.12 0.89
N GLN A 78 -2.92 0.81 1.67
CA GLN A 78 -4.31 1.08 1.34
C GLN A 78 -4.43 2.46 0.69
N TYR A 79 -5.14 2.52 -0.44
CA TYR A 79 -5.28 3.73 -1.27
C TYR A 79 -6.74 4.15 -1.36
N ARG A 80 -7.01 5.44 -1.13
CA ARG A 80 -8.34 6.03 -1.34
C ARG A 80 -8.26 7.33 -2.12
N ARG A 81 -9.22 7.53 -3.03
CA ARG A 81 -9.40 8.78 -3.77
C ARG A 81 -10.85 8.93 -4.20
N THR A 82 -11.38 10.13 -3.98
CA THR A 82 -12.65 10.58 -4.56
C THR A 82 -12.39 11.29 -5.88
N PHE A 83 -13.27 11.11 -6.85
CA PHE A 83 -13.22 11.80 -8.13
C PHE A 83 -14.63 12.00 -8.67
N ASP A 84 -14.82 13.05 -9.46
CA ASP A 84 -16.09 13.33 -10.13
C ASP A 84 -16.10 12.73 -11.53
N LEU A 85 -17.20 12.09 -11.90
CA LEU A 85 -17.40 11.60 -13.25
C LEU A 85 -17.88 12.76 -14.14
N PRO A 86 -17.22 13.05 -15.28
CA PRO A 86 -17.71 14.07 -16.21
C PRO A 86 -19.10 13.70 -16.74
N GLU A 87 -19.98 14.69 -16.93
CA GLU A 87 -21.34 14.47 -17.47
C GLU A 87 -21.35 13.98 -18.93
N ASP A 88 -20.24 14.19 -19.65
CA ASP A 88 -20.07 13.87 -21.08
C ASP A 88 -19.44 12.49 -21.34
N TRP A 89 -19.36 11.63 -20.31
CA TRP A 89 -18.85 10.26 -20.40
C TRP A 89 -19.89 9.19 -20.75
#